data_AF-A0A2D6XIQ6-F1
#
_entry.id   AF-A0A2D6XIQ6-F1
#
_cell.length_a   1.000
_cell.length_b   1.000
_cell.length_c   1.000
_cell.angle_alpha   90.00
_cell.angle_beta   90.00
_cell.angle_gamma   90.00
#
_symmetry.space_group_name_H-M   'P 1'
#
loop_
_entity.id
_entity.type
_entity.pdbx_description
1 polymer ?
#
loop_
_entity_poly.entity_id
_entity_poly.type
_entity_poly.pdbx_seq_one_letter_code
_entity_poly.pdbx_strand_id
1 'polypeptide(L)'
;MQMAEDHVQETIDYVNGLMASNVEADSGAEAEAVTATAVEEGETPAENPEAVENAPAKEPDNGSQDFSRRFAQLARREKGVRQQQDDYKKLQQEVAALREQQSRPNDAARELEDLRKIAAENPRELLSRLDLDFNRLSEDVITGNKKPDDYRRDASIDKLLGRIDELESKLSTREEREVVSRQETAYNKFLDEIRNFVETNNDAFELVHSKDAHGLIAEVMQEHYNSTSEVMDYRKAAQLVEDHLEEEARSYFGSKKIAKKYKDSFGNEAKTEAPRQPDSRPKTLSNSVAAVGATT
;
A
#
# COMPACT_ATOMS: atom_id res chain seq x y z
N MET A 1 -31.17 -9.03 -8.01
CA MET A 1 -30.66 -9.04 -6.62
C MET A 1 -29.36 -9.82 -6.51
N GLN A 2 -29.21 -10.98 -7.18
CA GLN A 2 -27.92 -11.70 -7.22
C GLN A 2 -26.74 -10.91 -7.80
N MET A 3 -26.94 -10.03 -8.79
CA MET A 3 -25.82 -9.22 -9.33
C MET A 3 -25.29 -8.13 -8.37
N ALA A 4 -26.03 -7.79 -7.31
CA ALA A 4 -25.55 -6.83 -6.31
C ALA A 4 -24.70 -7.52 -5.23
N GLU A 5 -24.90 -8.82 -5.00
CA GLU A 5 -24.11 -9.60 -4.05
C GLU A 5 -22.72 -9.93 -4.62
N ASP A 6 -22.62 -10.21 -5.93
CA ASP A 6 -21.34 -10.49 -6.58
C ASP A 6 -20.38 -9.29 -6.54
N HIS A 7 -20.90 -8.07 -6.68
CA HIS A 7 -20.08 -6.85 -6.64
C HIS A 7 -19.53 -6.53 -5.24
N VAL A 8 -20.27 -6.91 -4.19
CA VAL A 8 -19.83 -6.75 -2.80
C VAL A 8 -18.76 -7.79 -2.46
N GLN A 9 -18.90 -9.02 -2.98
CA GLN A 9 -17.89 -10.06 -2.76
C GLN A 9 -16.56 -9.73 -3.46
N GLU A 10 -16.61 -9.19 -4.69
CA GLU A 10 -15.41 -8.79 -5.44
C GLU A 10 -14.66 -7.63 -4.77
N THR A 11 -15.37 -6.70 -4.14
CA THR A 11 -14.77 -5.59 -3.39
C THR A 11 -14.13 -6.05 -2.07
N ILE A 12 -14.74 -7.01 -1.38
CA ILE A 12 -14.18 -7.63 -0.17
C ILE A 12 -12.88 -8.39 -0.50
N ASP A 13 -12.85 -9.14 -1.59
CA ASP A 13 -11.67 -9.90 -2.01
C ASP A 13 -10.52 -8.96 -2.44
N TYR A 14 -10.83 -7.85 -3.11
CA TYR A 14 -9.85 -6.83 -3.48
C TYR A 14 -9.21 -6.15 -2.26
N VAL A 15 -10.01 -5.79 -1.25
CA VAL A 15 -9.51 -5.14 -0.02
C VAL A 15 -8.68 -6.11 0.83
N ASN A 16 -9.09 -7.38 0.93
CA ASN A 16 -8.31 -8.40 1.63
C ASN A 16 -6.97 -8.68 0.93
N GLY A 17 -6.93 -8.65 -0.41
CA GLY A 17 -5.68 -8.75 -1.17
C GLY A 17 -4.72 -7.58 -0.91
N LEU A 18 -5.24 -6.36 -0.76
CA LEU A 18 -4.45 -5.16 -0.48
C LEU A 18 -3.88 -5.13 0.96
N MET A 19 -4.60 -5.72 1.92
CA MET A 19 -4.13 -5.84 3.31
C MET A 19 -3.07 -6.92 3.47
N ALA A 20 -3.16 -8.03 2.72
CA ALA A 20 -2.18 -9.11 2.78
C ALA A 20 -0.83 -8.73 2.16
N SER A 21 -0.82 -7.89 1.12
CA SER A 21 0.42 -7.47 0.45
C SER A 21 1.27 -6.47 1.25
N ASN A 22 0.67 -5.75 2.20
CA ASN A 22 1.39 -4.79 3.05
C ASN A 22 2.03 -5.40 4.31
N VAL A 23 1.77 -6.68 4.62
CA VAL A 23 2.33 -7.34 5.81
C VAL A 23 3.67 -8.06 5.53
N GLU A 24 4.02 -8.31 4.27
CA GLU A 24 5.24 -9.06 3.92
C GLU A 24 6.43 -8.18 3.46
N ALA A 25 6.29 -6.86 3.42
CA ALA A 25 7.31 -5.96 2.86
C ALA A 25 8.29 -5.32 3.88
N ASP A 26 8.25 -5.67 5.18
CA ASP A 26 9.10 -5.02 6.20
C ASP A 26 9.83 -6.01 7.13
N SER A 27 10.54 -7.00 6.57
CA SER A 27 11.34 -7.93 7.38
C SER A 27 12.76 -8.22 6.89
N GLY A 28 13.35 -7.35 6.05
CA GLY A 28 14.72 -7.60 5.59
C GLY A 28 15.49 -6.38 5.10
N ALA A 29 16.09 -5.62 6.02
CA ALA A 29 17.34 -4.89 5.77
C ALA A 29 18.02 -4.43 7.08
N GLU A 30 19.14 -5.09 7.35
CA GLU A 30 20.38 -4.62 8.02
C GLU A 30 20.40 -3.22 8.67
N ALA A 31 20.77 -3.19 9.96
CA ALA A 31 21.52 -2.08 10.54
C ALA A 31 22.40 -2.58 11.71
N GLU A 32 23.66 -2.89 11.40
CA GLU A 32 24.74 -2.84 12.38
C GLU A 32 25.19 -1.38 12.58
N ALA A 33 25.29 -1.03 13.87
CA ALA A 33 26.27 -0.14 14.49
C ALA A 33 25.97 1.38 14.62
N VAL A 34 26.26 1.83 15.86
CA VAL A 34 26.61 3.20 16.31
C VAL A 34 25.37 4.11 16.50
N THR A 35 24.98 4.57 17.69
CA THR A 35 25.76 5.17 18.78
C THR A 35 24.87 5.26 20.02
N ALA A 36 25.37 4.82 21.17
CA ALA A 36 24.73 5.07 22.46
C ALA A 36 25.06 6.50 22.92
N THR A 37 24.03 7.34 23.05
CA THR A 37 24.10 8.62 23.75
C THR A 37 23.41 8.44 25.10
N ALA A 38 24.22 8.27 26.14
CA ALA A 38 23.79 8.24 27.53
C ALA A 38 23.75 9.67 28.09
N VAL A 39 22.65 10.00 28.77
CA VAL A 39 22.46 11.11 29.71
C VAL A 39 22.19 10.43 31.06
N GLU A 40 23.12 10.39 32.01
CA GLU A 40 23.60 11.43 32.94
C GLU A 40 22.59 11.79 34.05
N GLU A 41 22.79 11.21 35.25
CA GLU A 41 22.56 11.79 36.60
C GLU A 41 22.98 10.73 37.66
N GLY A 42 24.18 10.84 38.26
CA GLY A 42 24.43 11.33 39.63
C GLY A 42 24.72 10.12 40.56
N GLU A 43 25.75 9.99 41.39
CA GLU A 43 26.65 10.91 42.10
C GLU A 43 28.03 10.23 42.34
N THR A 44 29.06 11.07 42.40
CA THR A 44 30.45 10.87 42.92
C THR A 44 30.48 10.74 44.48
N PRO A 45 31.61 10.56 45.23
CA PRO A 45 33.04 10.69 44.87
C PRO A 45 34.07 9.76 45.58
N ALA A 46 35.34 9.94 45.18
CA ALA A 46 36.61 9.55 45.85
C ALA A 46 37.05 8.08 45.65
N GLU A 47 38.29 7.74 45.31
CA GLU A 47 39.58 8.40 45.55
C GLU A 47 40.65 7.81 44.60
N ASN A 48 41.48 8.67 44.03
CA ASN A 48 42.76 8.42 43.36
C ASN A 48 43.86 8.52 44.46
N PRO A 49 45.08 7.90 44.42
CA PRO A 49 45.89 7.71 43.22
C PRO A 49 46.88 6.50 43.17
N GLU A 50 47.62 6.43 42.04
CA GLU A 50 48.94 5.78 41.82
C GLU A 50 49.02 4.24 41.89
N ALA A 51 49.85 3.50 41.14
CA ALA A 51 50.68 3.69 39.94
C ALA A 51 51.26 2.29 39.59
N VAL A 52 52.02 2.22 38.50
CA VAL A 52 53.05 1.19 38.17
C VAL A 52 52.64 0.05 37.21
N GLU A 53 52.75 0.37 35.92
CA GLU A 53 53.71 -0.24 34.96
C GLU A 53 54.37 -1.58 35.38
N ASN A 54 54.11 -2.68 34.66
CA ASN A 54 55.18 -3.54 34.11
C ASN A 54 54.68 -4.71 33.25
N ALA A 55 55.18 -4.72 32.01
CA ALA A 55 55.77 -5.81 31.22
C ALA A 55 55.21 -7.26 31.23
N PRO A 56 55.27 -7.94 30.06
CA PRO A 56 54.77 -9.31 29.85
C PRO A 56 55.83 -10.37 30.19
N ALA A 57 55.46 -11.43 30.92
CA ALA A 57 56.26 -12.66 30.96
C ALA A 57 55.52 -13.90 31.50
N LYS A 58 55.61 -14.96 30.69
CA LYS A 58 55.71 -16.40 31.01
C LYS A 58 54.51 -17.17 31.58
N GLU A 59 54.10 -18.12 30.74
CA GLU A 59 53.42 -19.38 31.06
C GLU A 59 54.08 -20.13 32.22
N PRO A 60 53.27 -20.78 33.07
CA PRO A 60 53.60 -22.09 33.60
C PRO A 60 52.64 -23.14 33.02
N ASP A 61 53.22 -24.15 32.39
CA ASP A 61 52.59 -25.44 32.12
C ASP A 61 51.93 -25.97 33.42
N ASN A 62 50.60 -26.01 33.45
CA ASN A 62 49.79 -26.32 34.64
C ASN A 62 48.62 -27.25 34.27
N GLY A 63 48.94 -28.41 33.68
CA GLY A 63 47.98 -29.47 33.37
C GLY A 63 47.14 -29.98 34.57
N SER A 64 47.46 -29.58 35.82
CA SER A 64 46.69 -29.92 37.03
C SER A 64 45.58 -28.91 37.38
N GLN A 65 45.66 -27.66 36.91
CA GLN A 65 44.62 -26.65 37.15
C GLN A 65 43.40 -26.85 36.24
N ASP A 66 43.58 -27.46 35.07
CA ASP A 66 42.50 -27.78 34.15
C ASP A 66 41.54 -28.84 34.69
N PHE A 67 42.05 -29.84 35.42
CA PHE A 67 41.20 -30.81 36.10
C PHE A 67 40.36 -30.16 37.19
N SER A 68 40.97 -29.33 38.05
CA SER A 68 40.25 -28.63 39.12
C SER A 68 39.14 -27.71 38.59
N ARG A 69 39.41 -27.00 37.48
CA ARG A 69 38.39 -26.19 36.79
C ARG A 69 37.26 -27.04 36.22
N ARG A 70 37.57 -28.19 35.60
CA ARG A 70 36.56 -29.13 35.08
C ARG A 70 35.70 -29.75 36.18
N PHE A 71 36.29 -30.14 37.31
CA PHE A 71 35.55 -30.66 38.46
C PHE A 71 34.65 -29.60 39.09
N ALA A 72 35.12 -28.35 39.22
CA ALA A 72 34.27 -27.26 39.68
C ALA A 72 33.10 -26.98 38.73
N GLN A 73 33.32 -27.07 37.41
CA GLN A 73 32.24 -26.96 36.41
C GLN A 73 31.25 -28.12 36.48
N LEU A 74 31.73 -29.36 36.64
CA LEU A 74 30.90 -30.56 36.83
C LEU A 74 30.06 -30.47 38.11
N ALA A 75 30.65 -30.03 39.23
CA ALA A 75 29.93 -29.86 40.49
C ALA A 75 28.83 -28.78 40.39
N ARG A 76 29.08 -27.69 39.65
CA ARG A 76 28.05 -26.67 39.37
C ARG A 76 26.92 -27.22 38.49
N ARG A 77 27.25 -28.03 37.48
CA ARG A 77 26.24 -28.70 36.63
C ARG A 77 25.43 -29.72 37.41
N GLU A 78 26.06 -30.56 38.23
CA GLU A 78 25.38 -31.55 39.06
C GLU A 78 24.45 -30.88 40.08
N LYS A 79 24.91 -29.80 40.72
CA LYS A 79 24.06 -29.00 41.61
C LYS A 79 22.84 -28.43 40.88
N GLY A 80 23.02 -27.94 39.64
CA GLY A 80 21.92 -27.45 38.81
C GLY A 80 20.92 -28.55 38.45
N VAL A 81 21.39 -29.76 38.10
CA VAL A 81 20.51 -30.90 37.80
C VAL A 81 19.73 -31.35 39.03
N ARG A 82 20.35 -31.38 40.22
CA ARG A 82 19.64 -31.71 41.47
C ARG A 82 18.56 -30.67 41.79
N GLN A 83 18.85 -29.39 41.63
CA GLN A 83 17.86 -28.32 41.80
C GLN A 83 16.67 -28.50 40.84
N GLN A 84 16.93 -28.77 39.56
CA GLN A 84 15.86 -29.04 38.58
C GLN A 84 15.02 -30.27 38.94
N GLN A 85 15.64 -31.35 39.45
CA GLN A 85 14.92 -32.54 39.88
C GLN A 85 14.03 -32.26 41.10
N ASP A 86 14.51 -31.47 42.05
CA ASP A 86 13.74 -31.09 43.24
C ASP A 86 12.57 -30.16 42.87
N ASP A 87 12.78 -29.22 41.96
CA ASP A 87 11.72 -28.33 41.46
C ASP A 87 10.68 -29.12 40.65
N TYR A 88 11.11 -30.08 39.83
CA TYR A 88 10.19 -30.95 39.09
C TYR A 88 9.34 -31.82 40.03
N LYS A 89 9.94 -32.35 41.10
CA LYS A 89 9.19 -33.10 42.14
C LYS A 89 8.18 -32.23 42.87
N LYS A 90 8.54 -30.98 43.22
CA LYS A 90 7.61 -30.03 43.84
C LYS A 90 6.45 -29.72 42.91
N LEU A 91 6.73 -29.45 41.63
CA LEU A 91 5.69 -29.20 40.63
C LEU A 91 4.77 -30.41 40.46
N GLN A 92 5.31 -31.64 40.43
CA GLN A 92 4.49 -32.85 40.38
C GLN A 92 3.59 -33.01 41.60
N GLN A 93 4.10 -32.72 42.80
CA GLN A 93 3.31 -32.75 44.04
C GLN A 93 2.21 -31.69 44.03
N GLU A 94 2.49 -30.48 43.55
CA GLU A 94 1.51 -29.40 43.43
C GLU A 94 0.42 -29.74 42.41
N VAL A 95 0.78 -30.27 41.23
CA VAL A 95 -0.19 -30.72 40.21
C VAL A 95 -1.04 -31.88 40.74
N ALA A 96 -0.46 -32.80 41.51
CA ALA A 96 -1.21 -33.89 42.13
C ALA A 96 -2.21 -33.37 43.17
N ALA A 97 -1.80 -32.42 44.02
CA ALA A 97 -2.66 -31.80 45.02
C ALA A 97 -3.80 -30.99 44.38
N LEU A 98 -3.53 -30.24 43.31
CA LEU A 98 -4.56 -29.51 42.55
C LEU A 98 -5.56 -30.47 41.90
N ARG A 99 -5.10 -31.59 41.35
CA ARG A 99 -5.99 -32.62 40.78
C ARG A 99 -6.84 -33.29 41.85
N GLU A 100 -6.31 -33.56 43.03
CA GLU A 100 -7.09 -34.10 44.15
C GLU A 100 -8.12 -33.08 44.65
N GLN A 101 -7.76 -31.80 44.70
CA GLN A 101 -8.70 -30.73 45.05
C GLN A 101 -9.81 -30.56 44.00
N GLN A 102 -9.50 -30.74 42.70
CA GLN A 102 -10.49 -30.70 41.62
C GLN A 102 -11.32 -31.99 41.49
N SER A 103 -10.80 -33.15 41.91
CA SER A 103 -11.50 -34.43 41.86
C SER A 103 -12.38 -34.69 43.07
N ARG A 104 -12.25 -33.88 44.13
CA ARG A 104 -13.32 -33.78 45.12
C ARG A 104 -14.59 -33.42 44.34
N PRO A 105 -15.64 -34.27 44.39
CA PRO A 105 -16.86 -34.00 43.67
C PRO A 105 -17.34 -32.64 44.13
N ASN A 106 -17.26 -31.64 43.25
CA ASN A 106 -17.75 -30.31 43.55
C ASN A 106 -19.18 -30.52 44.04
N ASP A 107 -19.46 -30.20 45.30
CA ASP A 107 -20.79 -30.39 45.86
C ASP A 107 -21.84 -29.65 45.01
N ALA A 108 -21.42 -28.54 44.38
CA ALA A 108 -22.15 -27.82 43.33
C ALA A 108 -22.55 -28.69 42.12
N ALA A 109 -21.70 -29.60 41.65
CA ALA A 109 -22.03 -30.49 40.53
C ALA A 109 -23.11 -31.51 40.92
N ARG A 110 -23.05 -32.04 42.15
CA ARG A 110 -24.07 -32.94 42.69
C ARG A 110 -25.40 -32.22 42.88
N GLU A 111 -25.36 -31.00 43.42
CA GLU A 111 -26.55 -30.14 43.56
C GLU A 111 -27.20 -29.85 42.20
N LEU A 112 -26.41 -29.58 41.15
CA LEU A 112 -26.93 -29.39 39.79
C LEU A 112 -27.58 -30.66 39.23
N GLU A 113 -27.00 -31.83 39.46
CA GLU A 113 -27.59 -33.10 39.04
C GLU A 113 -28.90 -33.38 39.77
N ASP A 114 -28.97 -33.11 41.07
CA ASP A 114 -30.19 -33.28 41.87
C ASP A 114 -31.27 -32.28 41.44
N LEU A 115 -30.91 -31.02 41.18
CA LEU A 115 -31.84 -30.03 40.62
C LEU A 115 -32.36 -30.47 39.24
N ARG A 116 -31.51 -31.06 38.38
CA ARG A 116 -31.94 -31.61 37.07
C ARG A 116 -32.92 -32.77 37.22
N LYS A 117 -32.70 -33.68 38.18
CA LYS A 117 -33.63 -34.78 38.45
C LYS A 117 -34.97 -34.25 38.95
N ILE A 118 -34.96 -33.32 39.90
CA ILE A 118 -36.18 -32.68 40.42
C ILE A 118 -36.91 -31.93 39.30
N ALA A 119 -36.17 -31.25 38.40
CA ALA A 119 -36.76 -30.57 37.25
C ALA A 119 -37.51 -31.54 36.30
N ALA A 120 -36.97 -32.74 36.08
CA ALA A 120 -37.55 -33.75 35.20
C ALA A 120 -38.76 -34.46 35.85
N GLU A 121 -38.69 -34.75 37.14
CA GLU A 121 -39.72 -35.49 37.87
C GLU A 121 -40.86 -34.60 38.35
N ASN A 122 -40.55 -33.45 38.94
CA ASN A 122 -41.51 -32.55 39.60
C ASN A 122 -41.13 -31.07 39.41
N PRO A 123 -41.41 -30.45 38.25
CA PRO A 123 -41.03 -29.07 37.97
C PRO A 123 -41.63 -28.07 38.98
N ARG A 124 -42.78 -28.36 39.58
CA ARG A 124 -43.41 -27.51 40.61
C ARG A 124 -42.58 -27.43 41.89
N GLU A 125 -41.95 -28.53 42.31
CA GLU A 125 -41.10 -28.55 43.50
C GLU A 125 -39.81 -27.77 43.26
N LEU A 126 -39.22 -27.91 42.06
CA LEU A 126 -38.08 -27.11 41.64
C LEU A 126 -38.37 -25.61 41.73
N LEU A 127 -39.52 -25.17 41.19
CA LEU A 127 -39.92 -23.77 41.21
C LEU A 127 -40.09 -23.25 42.65
N SER A 128 -40.66 -24.05 43.55
CA SER A 128 -40.76 -23.68 44.97
C SER A 128 -39.40 -23.59 45.67
N ARG A 129 -38.45 -24.48 45.32
CA ARG A 129 -37.10 -24.47 45.89
C ARG A 129 -36.25 -23.28 45.40
N LEU A 130 -36.57 -22.75 44.22
CA LEU A 130 -35.94 -21.57 43.63
C LEU A 130 -36.68 -20.26 43.95
N ASP A 131 -37.72 -20.30 44.78
CA ASP A 131 -38.62 -19.17 45.07
C ASP A 131 -39.17 -18.48 43.80
N LEU A 132 -39.44 -19.27 42.76
CA LEU A 132 -40.02 -18.82 41.49
C LEU A 132 -41.51 -19.18 41.43
N ASP A 133 -42.36 -18.16 41.27
CA ASP A 133 -43.78 -18.37 40.99
C ASP A 133 -44.00 -18.67 39.50
N PHE A 134 -44.98 -19.53 39.19
CA PHE A 134 -45.33 -19.89 37.82
C PHE A 134 -45.75 -18.67 37.00
N ASN A 135 -46.51 -17.75 37.61
CA ASN A 135 -46.95 -16.54 36.93
C ASN A 135 -45.76 -15.67 36.52
N ARG A 136 -44.79 -15.50 37.44
CA ARG A 136 -43.56 -14.76 37.19
C ARG A 136 -42.71 -15.41 36.09
N LEU A 137 -42.53 -16.74 36.15
CA LEU A 137 -41.82 -17.46 35.10
C LEU A 137 -42.53 -17.34 33.74
N SER A 138 -43.86 -17.40 33.72
CA SER A 138 -44.63 -17.26 32.48
C SER A 138 -44.53 -15.85 31.90
N GLU A 139 -44.56 -14.82 32.75
CA GLU A 139 -44.37 -13.42 32.35
C GLU A 139 -42.95 -13.18 31.85
N ASP A 140 -41.95 -13.73 32.54
CA ASP A 140 -40.54 -13.72 32.14
C ASP A 140 -40.35 -14.44 30.79
N VAL A 141 -40.97 -15.60 30.56
CA VAL A 141 -40.90 -16.31 29.27
C VAL A 141 -41.61 -15.52 28.15
N ILE A 142 -42.78 -14.93 28.43
CA ILE A 142 -43.53 -14.12 27.45
C ILE A 142 -42.77 -12.84 27.09
N THR A 143 -42.09 -12.23 28.06
CA THR A 143 -41.23 -11.04 27.85
C THR A 143 -39.83 -11.39 27.36
N GLY A 144 -39.49 -12.68 27.27
CA GLY A 144 -38.16 -13.15 26.86
C GLY A 144 -37.05 -12.81 27.86
N ASN A 145 -37.38 -12.74 29.15
CA ASN A 145 -36.54 -12.28 30.26
C ASN A 145 -36.03 -10.84 30.10
N LYS A 146 -36.61 -10.05 29.19
CA LYS A 146 -36.22 -8.66 28.98
C LYS A 146 -36.91 -7.77 30.00
N LYS A 147 -36.14 -7.07 30.81
CA LYS A 147 -36.69 -6.04 31.71
C LYS A 147 -37.19 -4.87 30.85
N PRO A 148 -38.19 -4.09 31.31
CA PRO A 148 -38.63 -2.87 30.61
C PRO A 148 -37.49 -1.90 30.25
N ASP A 149 -36.43 -1.87 31.05
CA ASP A 149 -35.21 -1.08 30.78
C ASP A 149 -34.38 -1.64 29.62
N ASP A 150 -34.44 -2.95 29.34
CA ASP A 150 -33.70 -3.56 28.25
C ASP A 150 -34.27 -3.15 26.89
N TYR A 151 -35.60 -2.98 26.76
CA TYR A 151 -36.19 -2.42 25.53
C TYR A 151 -35.71 -1.00 25.24
N ARG A 152 -35.51 -0.18 26.28
CA ARG A 152 -34.96 1.19 26.12
C ARG A 152 -33.49 1.15 25.72
N ARG A 153 -32.74 0.20 26.26
CA ARG A 153 -31.34 -0.05 25.87
C ARG A 153 -31.26 -0.51 24.42
N ASP A 154 -32.04 -1.52 24.03
CA ASP A 154 -32.10 -2.04 22.67
C ASP A 154 -32.43 -0.92 21.67
N ALA A 155 -33.47 -0.12 21.93
CA ALA A 155 -33.82 1.03 21.08
C ALA A 155 -32.71 2.09 21.01
N SER A 156 -31.95 2.28 22.09
CA SER A 156 -30.79 3.18 22.09
C SER A 156 -29.62 2.60 21.31
N ILE A 157 -29.39 1.29 21.39
CA ILE A 157 -28.37 0.57 20.63
C ILE A 157 -28.71 0.65 19.15
N ASP A 158 -29.95 0.35 18.74
CA ASP A 158 -30.38 0.43 17.35
C ASP A 158 -30.19 1.85 16.78
N LYS A 159 -30.50 2.89 17.57
CA LYS A 159 -30.27 4.28 17.18
C LYS A 159 -28.78 4.61 17.04
N LEU A 160 -27.93 4.08 17.91
CA LEU A 160 -26.49 4.28 17.85
C LEU A 160 -25.89 3.54 16.65
N LEU A 161 -26.31 2.30 16.39
CA LEU A 161 -25.91 1.52 15.23
C LEU A 161 -26.31 2.23 13.94
N GLY A 162 -27.56 2.68 13.81
CA GLY A 162 -27.98 3.45 12.64
C GLY A 162 -27.18 4.75 12.45
N ARG A 163 -26.75 5.41 13.53
CA ARG A 163 -25.88 6.59 13.44
C ARG A 163 -24.45 6.22 13.03
N ILE A 164 -23.94 5.07 13.46
CA ILE A 164 -22.64 4.55 13.03
C ILE A 164 -22.68 4.27 11.54
N ASP A 165 -23.69 3.54 11.06
CA ASP A 165 -23.86 3.23 9.63
C ASP A 165 -23.95 4.51 8.76
N GLU A 166 -24.72 5.51 9.21
CA GLU A 166 -24.80 6.81 8.54
C GLU A 166 -23.44 7.55 8.49
N LEU A 167 -22.65 7.47 9.55
CA LEU A 167 -21.34 8.12 9.63
C LEU A 167 -20.33 7.39 8.75
N GLU A 168 -20.32 6.06 8.77
CA GLU A 168 -19.47 5.23 7.92
C GLU A 168 -19.77 5.48 6.44
N SER A 169 -21.05 5.50 6.05
CA SER A 169 -21.46 5.83 4.68
C SER A 169 -20.99 7.23 4.27
N LYS A 170 -21.14 8.24 5.15
CA LYS A 170 -20.68 9.61 4.86
C LYS A 170 -19.15 9.70 4.75
N LEU A 171 -18.41 8.95 5.57
CA LEU A 171 -16.96 8.90 5.50
C LEU A 171 -16.49 8.22 4.20
N SER A 172 -17.06 7.07 3.84
CA SER A 172 -16.75 6.39 2.56
C SER A 172 -16.99 7.31 1.37
N THR A 173 -18.17 7.94 1.27
CA THR A 173 -18.47 8.86 0.17
C THR A 173 -17.53 10.08 0.15
N ARG A 174 -17.09 10.56 1.33
CA ARG A 174 -16.14 11.67 1.41
C ARG A 174 -14.76 11.23 0.92
N GLU A 175 -14.29 10.07 1.35
CA GLU A 175 -13.00 9.52 0.95
C GLU A 175 -12.95 9.26 -0.56
N GLU A 176 -14.00 8.65 -1.14
CA GLU A 176 -14.14 8.46 -2.59
C GLU A 176 -14.05 9.80 -3.33
N ARG A 177 -14.77 10.83 -2.86
CA ARG A 177 -14.71 12.17 -3.46
C ARG A 177 -13.33 12.80 -3.35
N GLU A 178 -12.65 12.64 -2.21
CA GLU A 178 -11.30 13.16 -2.02
C GLU A 178 -10.30 12.45 -2.94
N VAL A 179 -10.43 11.13 -3.12
CA VAL A 179 -9.59 10.35 -4.05
C VAL A 179 -9.81 10.78 -5.48
N VAL A 180 -11.06 10.85 -5.94
CA VAL A 180 -11.40 11.31 -7.30
C VAL A 180 -10.91 12.74 -7.53
N SER A 181 -11.14 13.66 -6.58
CA SER A 181 -10.68 15.04 -6.70
C SER A 181 -9.15 15.15 -6.76
N ARG A 182 -8.42 14.33 -6.00
CA ARG A 182 -6.94 14.28 -6.08
C ARG A 182 -6.48 13.75 -7.43
N GLN A 183 -7.12 12.70 -7.95
CA GLN A 183 -6.81 12.14 -9.27
C GLN A 183 -7.09 13.14 -10.39
N GLU A 184 -8.24 13.81 -10.38
CA GLU A 184 -8.57 14.86 -11.35
C GLU A 184 -7.57 16.02 -11.28
N THR A 185 -7.18 16.45 -10.09
CA THR A 185 -6.20 17.53 -9.91
C THR A 185 -4.82 17.12 -10.46
N ALA A 186 -4.40 15.88 -10.23
CA ALA A 186 -3.13 15.36 -10.76
C ALA A 186 -3.19 15.23 -12.29
N TYR A 187 -4.29 14.72 -12.83
CA TYR A 187 -4.52 14.59 -14.27
C TYR A 187 -4.54 15.94 -14.99
N ASN A 188 -5.23 16.94 -14.43
CA ASN A 188 -5.26 18.28 -15.02
C ASN A 188 -3.87 18.95 -15.03
N LYS A 189 -3.10 18.80 -13.94
CA LYS A 189 -1.71 19.29 -13.91
C LYS A 189 -0.84 18.61 -14.98
N PHE A 190 -1.01 17.31 -15.15
CA PHE A 190 -0.29 16.55 -16.17
C PHE A 190 -0.67 17.00 -17.59
N LEU A 191 -1.96 17.26 -17.85
CA LEU A 191 -2.41 17.85 -19.11
C LEU A 191 -1.82 19.25 -19.34
N ASP A 192 -1.76 20.08 -18.31
CA ASP A 192 -1.14 21.42 -18.41
C ASP A 192 0.35 21.32 -18.74
N GLU A 193 1.08 20.35 -18.19
CA GLU A 193 2.48 20.07 -18.53
C GLU A 193 2.64 19.63 -19.99
N ILE A 194 1.79 18.72 -20.47
CA ILE A 194 1.77 18.29 -21.88
C ILE A 194 1.49 19.48 -22.79
N ARG A 195 0.49 20.29 -22.44
CA ARG A 195 0.12 21.48 -23.20
C ARG A 195 1.29 22.47 -23.29
N ASN A 196 1.92 22.78 -22.16
CA ASN A 196 3.10 23.65 -22.13
C ASN A 196 4.25 23.08 -22.99
N PHE A 197 4.45 21.76 -22.96
CA PHE A 197 5.45 21.09 -23.78
C PHE A 197 5.17 21.24 -25.28
N VAL A 198 3.93 21.00 -25.71
CA VAL A 198 3.52 21.15 -27.13
C VAL A 198 3.59 22.61 -27.57
N GLU A 199 3.11 23.55 -26.75
CA GLU A 199 3.17 24.99 -27.04
C GLU A 199 4.62 25.49 -27.20
N THR A 200 5.54 24.96 -26.39
CA THR A 200 6.98 25.30 -26.50
C THR A 200 7.64 24.71 -27.75
N ASN A 201 7.11 23.60 -28.28
CA ASN A 201 7.65 22.87 -29.43
C ASN A 201 6.66 22.86 -30.62
N ASN A 202 5.93 23.96 -30.83
CA ASN A 202 4.85 24.06 -31.81
C ASN A 202 5.30 23.65 -33.22
N ASP A 203 6.48 24.10 -33.65
CA ASP A 203 7.05 23.80 -34.98
C ASP A 203 7.23 22.30 -35.26
N ALA A 204 7.36 21.47 -34.22
CA ALA A 204 7.52 20.02 -34.35
C ALA A 204 6.21 19.24 -34.23
N PHE A 205 5.17 19.85 -33.65
CA PHE A 205 3.90 19.18 -33.29
C PHE A 205 2.70 20.04 -33.69
N GLU A 206 2.71 20.53 -34.94
CA GLU A 206 1.72 21.47 -35.46
C GLU A 206 0.30 20.85 -35.50
N LEU A 207 0.17 19.57 -35.89
CA LEU A 207 -1.14 18.93 -36.00
C LEU A 207 -1.76 18.72 -34.62
N VAL A 208 -0.98 18.21 -33.66
CA VAL A 208 -1.43 18.08 -32.26
C VAL A 208 -1.89 19.42 -31.72
N HIS A 209 -1.11 20.49 -31.91
CA HIS A 209 -1.48 21.82 -31.43
C HIS A 209 -2.76 22.33 -32.10
N SER A 210 -2.87 22.20 -33.43
CA SER A 210 -4.03 22.67 -34.20
C SER A 210 -5.33 21.94 -33.88
N LYS A 211 -5.24 20.72 -33.34
CA LYS A 211 -6.38 19.85 -32.99
C LYS A 211 -6.67 19.81 -31.50
N ASP A 212 -5.91 20.54 -30.68
CA ASP A 212 -5.96 20.47 -29.22
C ASP A 212 -5.84 19.02 -28.69
N ALA A 213 -5.09 18.16 -29.39
CA ALA A 213 -5.01 16.72 -29.12
C ALA A 213 -4.10 16.35 -27.92
N HIS A 214 -3.95 17.24 -26.96
CA HIS A 214 -3.13 17.05 -25.75
C HIS A 214 -3.63 15.87 -24.88
N GLY A 215 -4.95 15.67 -24.82
CA GLY A 215 -5.56 14.54 -24.11
C GLY A 215 -5.16 13.18 -24.70
N LEU A 216 -5.04 13.09 -26.02
CA LEU A 216 -4.64 11.87 -26.70
C LEU A 216 -3.18 11.49 -26.39
N ILE A 217 -2.30 12.48 -26.20
CA ILE A 217 -0.93 12.24 -25.73
C ILE A 217 -0.94 11.60 -24.34
N ALA A 218 -1.76 12.12 -23.41
CA ALA A 218 -1.90 11.56 -22.08
C ALA A 218 -2.40 10.11 -22.11
N GLU A 219 -3.37 9.81 -22.98
CA GLU A 219 -3.89 8.45 -23.18
C GLU A 219 -2.81 7.49 -23.69
N VAL A 220 -2.02 7.89 -24.70
CA VAL A 220 -0.91 7.07 -25.23
C VAL A 220 0.15 6.81 -24.16
N MET A 221 0.49 7.81 -23.35
CA MET A 221 1.43 7.64 -22.23
C MET A 221 0.88 6.67 -21.18
N GLN A 222 -0.41 6.76 -20.86
CA GLN A 222 -1.07 5.87 -19.91
C GLN A 222 -1.13 4.42 -20.43
N GLU A 223 -1.46 4.22 -21.70
CA GLU A 223 -1.49 2.88 -22.31
C GLU A 223 -0.09 2.25 -22.35
N HIS A 224 0.95 3.03 -22.64
CA HIS A 224 2.32 2.57 -22.57
C HIS A 224 2.72 2.18 -21.15
N TYR A 225 2.38 3.00 -20.14
CA TYR A 225 2.67 2.67 -18.75
C TYR A 225 1.92 1.40 -18.31
N ASN A 226 0.65 1.23 -18.70
CA ASN A 226 -0.13 0.04 -18.37
C ASN A 226 0.46 -1.25 -18.98
N SER A 227 1.11 -1.15 -20.14
CA SER A 227 1.70 -2.31 -20.84
C SER A 227 3.15 -2.60 -20.43
N THR A 228 3.95 -1.57 -20.15
CA THR A 228 5.40 -1.69 -19.91
C THR A 228 5.81 -1.41 -18.47
N SER A 229 4.94 -0.79 -17.66
CA SER A 229 5.26 -0.18 -16.37
C SER A 229 6.35 0.91 -16.42
N GLU A 230 6.65 1.44 -17.62
CA GLU A 230 7.62 2.51 -17.84
C GLU A 230 6.93 3.79 -18.32
N VAL A 231 7.31 4.93 -17.73
CA VAL A 231 6.82 6.25 -18.13
C VAL A 231 7.45 6.64 -19.46
N MET A 232 6.62 6.89 -20.47
CA MET A 232 7.09 7.34 -21.78
C MET A 232 7.46 8.83 -21.73
N ASP A 233 8.53 9.24 -22.43
CA ASP A 233 8.88 10.65 -22.60
C ASP A 233 7.82 11.41 -23.42
N TYR A 234 7.51 12.65 -23.01
CA TYR A 234 6.55 13.53 -23.68
C TYR A 234 6.79 13.68 -25.18
N ARG A 235 8.07 13.83 -25.59
CA ARG A 235 8.45 13.97 -27.00
C ARG A 235 8.06 12.74 -27.83
N LYS A 236 8.29 11.54 -27.29
CA LYS A 236 7.99 10.29 -27.99
C LYS A 236 6.49 10.07 -28.10
N ALA A 237 5.75 10.36 -27.03
CA ALA A 237 4.30 10.29 -27.03
C ALA A 237 3.67 11.30 -28.02
N ALA A 238 4.13 12.55 -28.00
CA ALA A 238 3.69 13.57 -28.94
C ALA A 238 3.96 13.19 -30.39
N GLN A 239 5.13 12.62 -30.69
CA GLN A 239 5.47 12.14 -32.04
C GLN A 239 4.53 11.03 -32.50
N LEU A 240 4.21 10.05 -31.65
CA LEU A 240 3.28 8.97 -32.01
C LEU A 240 1.88 9.51 -32.34
N VAL A 241 1.42 10.51 -31.60
CA VAL A 241 0.13 11.15 -31.87
C VAL A 241 0.19 12.00 -33.14
N GLU A 242 1.26 12.75 -33.37
CA GLU A 242 1.48 13.53 -34.59
C GLU A 242 1.49 12.62 -35.83
N ASP A 243 2.25 11.52 -35.79
CA ASP A 243 2.33 10.52 -36.85
C ASP A 243 0.95 9.90 -37.14
N HIS A 244 0.17 9.60 -36.10
CA HIS A 244 -1.20 9.09 -36.25
C HIS A 244 -2.12 10.13 -36.91
N LEU A 245 -2.07 11.40 -36.49
CA LEU A 245 -2.86 12.47 -37.10
C LEU A 245 -2.43 12.75 -38.55
N GLU A 246 -1.14 12.63 -38.86
CA GLU A 246 -0.64 12.69 -40.22
C GLU A 246 -1.19 11.55 -41.08
N GLU A 247 -1.18 10.31 -40.58
CA GLU A 247 -1.71 9.14 -41.27
C GLU A 247 -3.22 9.25 -41.53
N GLU A 248 -3.99 9.71 -40.54
CA GLU A 248 -5.41 10.00 -40.70
C GLU A 248 -5.63 11.09 -41.77
N ALA A 249 -4.90 12.19 -41.71
CA ALA A 249 -4.97 13.26 -42.70
C ALA A 249 -4.64 12.75 -44.11
N ARG A 250 -3.57 11.96 -44.27
CA ARG A 250 -3.19 11.32 -45.53
C ARG A 250 -4.28 10.40 -46.06
N SER A 251 -4.93 9.62 -45.19
CA SER A 251 -6.07 8.76 -45.54
C SER A 251 -7.25 9.58 -46.08
N TYR A 252 -7.57 10.72 -45.46
CA TYR A 252 -8.61 11.63 -45.95
C TYR A 252 -8.27 12.22 -47.32
N PHE A 253 -7.04 12.70 -47.54
CA PHE A 253 -6.62 13.24 -48.84
C PHE A 253 -6.52 12.17 -49.93
N GLY A 254 -6.21 10.93 -49.58
CA GLY A 254 -6.24 9.78 -50.50
C GLY A 254 -7.65 9.40 -50.96
N SER A 255 -8.70 9.86 -50.28
CA SER A 255 -10.08 9.55 -50.66
C SER A 255 -10.47 10.27 -51.97
N LYS A 256 -10.97 9.49 -52.95
CA LYS A 256 -11.36 10.00 -54.29
C LYS A 256 -12.34 11.19 -54.23
N LYS A 257 -13.16 11.28 -53.18
CA LYS A 257 -14.16 12.35 -52.99
C LYS A 257 -13.51 13.66 -52.57
N ILE A 258 -12.59 13.64 -51.61
CA ILE A 258 -11.89 14.83 -51.11
C ILE A 258 -10.88 15.29 -52.15
N ALA A 259 -10.12 14.35 -52.73
CA ALA A 259 -9.20 14.63 -53.83
C ALA A 259 -9.92 15.34 -55.00
N LYS A 260 -11.12 14.88 -55.40
CA LYS A 260 -11.88 15.54 -56.47
C LYS A 260 -12.32 16.96 -56.10
N LYS A 261 -12.77 17.19 -54.85
CA LYS A 261 -13.22 18.52 -54.40
C LYS A 261 -12.08 19.54 -54.32
N TYR A 262 -10.91 19.13 -53.83
CA TYR A 262 -9.79 20.03 -53.61
C TYR A 262 -8.86 20.17 -54.82
N LYS A 263 -8.90 19.23 -55.78
CA LYS A 263 -8.17 19.37 -57.05
C LYS A 263 -8.66 20.57 -57.86
N ASP A 264 -9.94 20.92 -57.75
CA ASP A 264 -10.50 22.10 -58.42
C ASP A 264 -10.13 23.42 -57.70
N SER A 265 -9.86 23.37 -56.38
CA SER A 265 -9.51 24.54 -55.57
C SER A 265 -8.01 24.86 -55.54
N PHE A 266 -7.13 23.85 -55.56
CA PHE A 266 -5.67 24.03 -55.57
C PHE A 266 -5.05 23.89 -56.96
N GLY A 267 -5.81 23.43 -57.96
CA GLY A 267 -5.30 23.10 -59.29
C GLY A 267 -5.26 24.23 -60.32
N ASN A 268 -5.61 25.48 -59.99
CA ASN A 268 -5.84 26.51 -61.01
C ASN A 268 -5.08 27.85 -60.89
N GLU A 269 -4.05 27.95 -60.04
CA GLU A 269 -3.17 29.14 -59.99
C GLU A 269 -1.73 28.91 -60.44
N ALA A 270 -1.39 27.73 -60.95
CA ALA A 270 -0.21 27.58 -61.81
C ALA A 270 -0.58 27.96 -63.26
N LYS A 271 -1.08 29.18 -63.47
CA LYS A 271 -0.95 29.81 -64.79
C LYS A 271 0.53 30.11 -64.96
N THR A 272 1.19 29.16 -65.62
CA THR A 272 2.42 29.32 -66.38
C THR A 272 2.47 30.72 -66.98
N GLU A 273 3.18 31.65 -66.32
CA GLU A 273 3.78 32.77 -67.03
C GLU A 273 4.65 32.12 -68.11
N ALA A 274 4.26 32.36 -69.36
CA ALA A 274 4.99 31.88 -70.51
C ALA A 274 6.48 32.25 -70.37
N PRO A 275 7.41 31.34 -70.70
CA PRO A 275 8.83 31.65 -70.65
C PRO A 275 9.07 32.86 -71.56
N ARG A 276 9.42 34.01 -70.97
CA ARG A 276 9.96 35.15 -71.71
C ARG A 276 11.17 34.64 -72.46
N GLN A 277 11.08 34.65 -73.78
CA GLN A 277 12.17 34.24 -74.66
C GLN A 277 13.44 35.02 -74.29
N PRO A 278 14.60 34.36 -74.17
CA PRO A 278 15.86 35.06 -74.03
C PRO A 278 16.17 35.78 -75.35
N ASP A 279 16.11 37.12 -75.32
CA ASP A 279 16.58 37.96 -76.41
C ASP A 279 18.03 37.61 -76.76
N SER A 280 18.19 36.99 -77.92
CA SER A 280 19.44 36.79 -78.64
C SER A 280 20.09 38.16 -78.90
N ARG A 281 21.05 38.54 -78.07
CA ARG A 281 22.03 39.57 -78.42
C ARG A 281 23.30 38.90 -78.97
N PRO A 282 23.70 39.15 -80.23
CA PRO A 282 24.96 38.66 -80.75
C PRO A 282 26.10 39.39 -80.04
N LYS A 283 26.91 38.64 -79.29
CA LYS A 283 28.12 39.15 -78.64
C LYS A 283 29.23 39.20 -79.69
N THR A 284 29.46 40.40 -80.21
CA THR A 284 30.56 40.68 -81.14
C THR A 284 31.91 40.53 -80.42
N LEU A 285 32.82 39.86 -81.11
CA LEU A 285 34.24 39.81 -80.79
C LEU A 285 34.80 41.24 -80.82
N SER A 286 35.26 41.76 -79.68
CA SER A 286 36.16 42.91 -79.65
C SER A 286 37.30 42.62 -78.67
N ASN A 287 38.42 42.22 -79.27
CA ASN A 287 39.73 42.24 -78.66
C ASN A 287 40.25 43.68 -78.65
N SER A 288 40.61 44.18 -77.47
CA SER A 288 41.61 45.25 -77.25
C SER A 288 42.05 45.13 -75.78
N VAL A 289 43.15 44.44 -75.44
CA VAL A 289 44.56 44.90 -75.46
C VAL A 289 44.79 46.21 -74.69
N ALA A 290 45.84 46.17 -73.84
CA ALA A 290 46.45 47.23 -73.02
C ALA A 290 45.84 47.38 -71.61
N ALA A 291 46.57 47.48 -70.49
CA ALA A 291 47.99 47.71 -70.17
C ALA A 291 48.19 47.25 -68.70
N VAL A 292 49.25 46.50 -68.34
CA VAL A 292 50.53 46.99 -67.78
C VAL A 292 50.39 47.87 -66.53
N GLY A 293 51.01 47.42 -65.43
CA GLY A 293 51.34 48.22 -64.22
C GLY A 293 51.00 47.47 -62.93
N ALA A 294 51.88 46.67 -62.33
CA ALA A 294 52.99 47.08 -61.47
C ALA A 294 52.54 47.98 -60.29
N THR A 295 52.60 47.48 -59.05
CA THR A 295 53.62 47.81 -58.04
C THR A 295 53.22 47.25 -56.67
N THR A 296 54.18 46.52 -56.06
CA THR A 296 54.51 46.39 -54.63
C THR A 296 53.39 46.16 -53.61
#